data_AF-A0A835S7T5-F1
#
_entry.id   AF-A0A835S7T5-F1
#
_cell.length_a   1.000
_cell.length_b   1.000
_cell.length_c   1.000
_cell.angle_alpha   90.00
_cell.angle_beta   90.00
_cell.angle_gamma   90.00
#
_symmetry.space_group_name_H-M   'P 1'
#
loop_
_entity.id
_entity.type
_entity.pdbx_description
1 polymer ?
#
loop_
_entity_poly.entity_id
_entity_poly.type
_entity_poly.pdbx_seq_one_letter_code
_entity_poly.pdbx_strand_id
1 'polypeptide(L)' 'MGDASLSPLKQLATGILPNDVACKSGLELLIKSSNGAPACVTPASASKLVLRGWGMRI' A
#
# COMPACT_ATOMS: atom_id res chain seq x y z
N MET A 1 -14.19 11.19 -15.11
CA MET A 1 -13.98 11.84 -13.80
C MET A 1 -12.85 11.10 -13.11
N GLY A 2 -11.74 11.79 -12.85
CA GLY A 2 -10.48 11.19 -12.43
C GLY A 2 -10.57 10.63 -11.02
N ASP A 3 -10.34 9.33 -10.91
CA ASP A 3 -10.31 8.55 -9.68
C ASP A 3 -9.20 9.06 -8.75
N ALA A 4 -9.57 9.99 -7.88
CA ALA A 4 -8.73 10.60 -6.86
C ALA A 4 -8.75 9.73 -5.59
N SER A 5 -8.44 8.45 -5.71
CA SER A 5 -8.00 7.69 -4.54
C SER A 5 -6.68 8.29 -4.09
N LEU A 6 -6.75 8.94 -2.93
CA LEU A 6 -5.63 9.53 -2.23
C LEU A 6 -4.47 8.53 -2.19
N SER A 7 -3.24 9.00 -2.34
CA SER A 7 -2.09 8.12 -2.16
C SER A 7 -2.14 7.49 -0.75
N PRO A 8 -1.66 6.25 -0.58
CA PRO A 8 -1.60 5.55 0.72
C PRO A 8 -1.09 6.41 1.86
N LEU A 9 -0.06 7.20 1.57
CA LEU A 9 0.57 8.11 2.51
C LEU A 9 -0.36 9.27 2.90
N LYS A 10 -1.20 9.76 1.98
CA LYS A 10 -2.22 10.76 2.30
C LYS A 10 -3.36 10.16 3.12
N GLN A 11 -3.78 8.92 2.85
CA GLN A 11 -4.77 8.22 3.67
C GLN A 11 -4.23 8.02 5.10
N LEU A 12 -2.98 7.58 5.22
CA LEU A 12 -2.31 7.47 6.52
C LEU A 12 -2.24 8.82 7.24
N ALA A 13 -1.92 9.91 6.53
CA ALA A 13 -1.88 11.26 7.09
C ALA A 13 -3.26 11.77 7.53
N THR A 14 -4.35 11.27 6.97
CA THR A 14 -5.72 11.54 7.44
C THR A 14 -6.12 10.73 8.69
N GLY A 15 -5.23 9.90 9.21
CA GLY A 15 -5.47 9.04 10.37
C GLY A 15 -6.03 7.66 10.04
N ILE A 16 -6.06 7.28 8.76
CA ILE A 16 -6.44 5.92 8.34
C ILE A 16 -5.33 4.97 8.77
N LEU A 17 -5.69 3.80 9.30
CA LEU A 17 -4.71 2.79 9.68
C LEU A 17 -4.03 2.23 8.43
N PRO A 18 -2.75 1.83 8.52
CA PRO A 18 -2.02 1.24 7.39
C PRO A 18 -2.78 0.06 6.75
N ASN A 19 -3.49 -0.71 7.57
CA ASN A 19 -4.26 -1.89 7.14
C ASN A 19 -5.59 -1.55 6.46
N ASP A 20 -6.07 -0.32 6.62
CA ASP A 20 -7.37 0.16 6.12
C ASP A 20 -7.19 1.09 4.90
N VAL A 21 -5.96 1.14 4.37
CA VAL A 21 -5.65 1.94 3.19
C VAL A 21 -6.27 1.29 1.96
N ALA A 22 -7.29 1.94 1.41
CA ALA A 22 -7.90 1.54 0.16
C ALA A 22 -7.00 1.85 -1.05
N CYS A 23 -6.62 0.81 -1.79
CA CYS A 23 -5.88 0.95 -3.05
C CYS A 23 -6.81 1.02 -4.26
N LYS A 24 -6.33 1.65 -5.35
CA LYS A 24 -6.99 1.63 -6.66
C LYS A 24 -7.19 0.21 -7.16
N SER A 25 -8.24 -0.01 -7.95
CA SER A 25 -8.46 -1.28 -8.65
C SER A 25 -7.22 -1.70 -9.44
N GLY A 26 -6.73 -2.92 -9.17
CA GLY A 26 -5.51 -3.46 -9.78
C GLY A 26 -4.21 -3.21 -9.00
N LEU A 27 -4.29 -2.52 -7.85
CA LEU A 27 -3.18 -2.40 -6.89
C LEU A 27 -3.49 -3.21 -5.64
N GLU A 28 -2.45 -3.79 -5.05
CA GLU A 28 -2.50 -4.42 -3.74
C GLU A 28 -1.83 -3.53 -2.69
N LEU A 29 -2.39 -3.57 -1.49
CA LEU A 29 -1.81 -2.94 -0.32
C LEU A 29 -0.63 -3.77 0.18
N LEU A 30 0.52 -3.14 0.37
CA LEU A 30 1.68 -3.70 1.02
C LEU A 30 2.08 -2.84 2.20
N ILE A 31 2.43 -3.46 3.32
CA ILE A 31 3.00 -2.75 4.47
C ILE A 31 4.51 -2.91 4.46
N LYS A 32 5.22 -1.78 4.42
CA LYS A 32 6.68 -1.78 4.46
C LYS A 32 7.18 -2.23 5.84
N SER A 33 8.01 -3.27 5.88
CA SER A 33 8.48 -3.85 7.15
C SER A 33 9.40 -2.90 7.92
N SER A 34 10.08 -1.97 7.25
CA SER A 34 11.05 -1.07 7.89
C SER A 34 10.42 -0.03 8.82
N ASN A 35 9.20 0.43 8.49
CA ASN A 35 8.59 1.60 9.11
C ASN A 35 7.05 1.50 9.19
N GLY A 36 6.47 0.36 8.84
CA GLY A 36 5.01 0.14 8.87
C GLY A 36 4.23 0.97 7.86
N ALA A 37 4.91 1.58 6.88
CA ALA A 37 4.25 2.47 5.93
C ALA A 37 3.45 1.66 4.88
N PRO A 38 2.18 1.98 4.65
CA PRO A 38 1.38 1.35 3.60
C PRO A 38 1.78 1.88 2.22
N ALA A 39 1.79 0.98 1.23
CA ALA A 39 2.06 1.30 -0.16
C ALA A 39 1.16 0.47 -1.07
N CYS A 40 0.48 1.14 -2.00
CA CYS A 40 -0.27 0.48 -3.06
C CYS A 40 0.70 0.19 -4.20
N VAL A 41 0.87 -1.09 -4.51
CA VAL A 41 1.78 -1.56 -5.55
C VAL A 41 1.03 -2.55 -6.43
N THR A 42 1.48 -2.72 -7.67
CA THR A 42 0.88 -3.76 -8.53
C THR A 42 1.15 -5.15 -7.96
N PRO A 43 0.28 -6.15 -8.18
CA PRO A 43 0.48 -7.51 -7.67
C PRO A 43 1.81 -8.14 -8.10
N ALA A 44 2.29 -7.80 -9.30
CA ALA A 44 3.60 -8.21 -9.78
C ALA A 44 4.77 -7.58 -8.98
N SER A 45 4.60 -6.34 -8.52
CA SER A 45 5.57 -5.63 -7.67
C SER A 45 5.48 -6.08 -6.22
N ALA A 46 4.27 -6.27 -5.70
CA ALA A 46 3.99 -6.81 -4.37
C ALA A 46 4.77 -8.11 -4.13
N SER A 47 4.63 -9.09 -5.03
CA SER A 47 5.36 -10.36 -4.92
C SER A 47 6.89 -10.16 -4.89
N LYS A 48 7.43 -9.26 -5.73
CA LYS A 48 8.87 -8.94 -5.75
C LYS A 48 9.33 -8.25 -4.46
N LEU A 49 8.51 -7.37 -3.89
CA LEU A 49 8.81 -6.63 -2.67
C LEU A 49 8.76 -7.53 -1.44
N VAL A 50 7.78 -8.43 -1.37
CA VAL A 50 7.71 -9.46 -0.32
C VAL A 50 8.90 -10.40 -0.39
N LEU A 51 9.25 -10.89 -1.59
CA LEU A 51 10.43 -11.74 -1.80
C LEU A 51 11.74 -11.05 -1.41
N ARG A 52 11.80 -9.72 -1.52
CA ARG A 52 12.96 -8.91 -1.12
C ARG A 52 12.94 -8.51 0.36
N GLY A 53 11.92 -8.92 1.12
CA GLY A 53 11.75 -8.52 2.52
C GLY A 53 11.44 -7.04 2.71
N TRP A 54 10.99 -6.34 1.66
CA TRP A 54 10.65 -4.91 1.75
C TRP A 54 9.36 -4.69 2.55
N GLY A 55 8.41 -5.62 2.45
CA GLY A 55 7.12 -5.53 3.12
C GLY A 55 6.34 -6.83 3.13
N MET A 56 5.22 -6.84 3.83
CA MET A 56 4.30 -7.97 3.98
C MET A 56 2.95 -7.63 3.36
N ARG A 57 2.32 -8.63 2.72
CA ARG A 57 0.89 -8.63 2.41
C ARG A 57 0.13 -9.01 3.69
N ILE A 58 -0.85 -8.19 4.05
CA ILE A 58 -1.73 -8.37 5.21
C ILE A 58 -3.12 -8.80 4.76
#